data_AF-A0A2S9FWR8-F1
#
_entry.id   AF-A0A2S9FWR8-F1
#
_cell.length_a   1.000
_cell.length_b   1.000
_cell.length_c   1.000
_cell.angle_alpha   90.00
_cell.angle_beta   90.00
_cell.angle_gamma   90.00
#
_symmetry.space_group_name_H-M   'P 1'
#
loop_
_entity.id
_entity.type
_entity.pdbx_description
1 polymer ?
#
loop_
_entity_poly.entity_id
_entity_poly.type
_entity_poly.pdbx_seq_one_letter_code
_entity_poly.pdbx_strand_id
1 'polypeptide(L)'
;VTEWDEWGNPLEDPDVYRYMKSYSPYENVETKNYPAILAMTSPNDTRVYYVEPAKWVAALRYAQTDPGSESAKVLLKTEMNAGHG
;
A
#
# COMPACT_ATOMS: atom_id res chain seq x y z
N VAL A 1 -7.04 19.79 7.62
CA VAL A 1 -7.16 18.57 8.42
C VAL A 1 -5.80 17.92 8.40
N THR A 2 -5.19 17.66 9.55
CA THR A 2 -3.95 16.86 9.59
C THR A 2 -4.29 15.39 9.43
N GLU A 3 -3.32 14.54 9.06
CA GLU A 3 -3.53 13.08 8.97
C GLU A 3 -4.06 12.50 10.28
N TRP A 4 -3.62 13.01 11.43
CA TRP A 4 -4.11 12.55 12.74
C TRP A 4 -5.52 13.05 13.07
N ASP A 5 -5.92 14.24 12.62
CA ASP A 5 -7.29 14.72 12.79
C ASP A 5 -8.29 13.91 11.95
N GLU A 6 -7.86 13.39 10.79
CA GLU A 6 -8.71 12.61 9.89
C GLU A 6 -8.77 11.13 10.29
N TRP A 7 -7.61 10.50 10.51
CA TRP A 7 -7.51 9.04 10.66
C TRP A 7 -7.30 8.57 12.10
N GLY A 8 -6.91 9.48 13.00
CA GLY A 8 -6.51 9.19 14.38
C GLY A 8 -5.01 9.08 14.58
N ASN A 9 -4.59 9.08 15.86
CA ASN A 9 -3.19 8.97 16.27
C ASN A 9 -2.90 7.60 16.93
N PRO A 10 -2.33 6.63 16.19
CA PRO A 10 -2.06 5.29 16.73
C PRO A 10 -0.87 5.25 17.71
N LEU A 11 -0.09 6.34 17.81
CA LEU A 11 1.03 6.43 18.77
C LEU A 11 0.55 6.74 20.19
N GLU A 12 -0.61 7.39 20.32
CA GLU A 12 -1.15 7.82 21.61
C GLU A 12 -2.23 6.87 22.14
N ASP A 13 -2.92 6.14 21.26
CA ASP A 13 -4.03 5.26 21.65
C ASP A 13 -3.95 3.87 20.98
N PRO A 14 -3.81 2.78 21.76
CA PRO A 14 -3.78 1.42 21.22
C PRO A 14 -5.11 0.95 20.62
N ASP A 15 -6.26 1.49 21.03
CA ASP A 15 -7.54 1.20 20.39
C ASP A 15 -7.62 1.85 19.01
N VAL A 16 -7.08 3.07 18.85
CA VAL A 16 -6.91 3.70 17.54
C VAL A 16 -5.98 2.86 16.66
N TYR A 17 -4.84 2.39 17.19
CA TYR A 17 -3.97 1.47 16.43
C TYR A 17 -4.71 0.19 16.00
N ARG A 18 -5.44 -0.46 16.92
CA ARG A 18 -6.23 -1.67 16.60
C ARG A 18 -7.25 -1.39 15.50
N TYR A 19 -7.94 -0.25 15.56
CA TYR A 19 -8.90 0.16 14.56
C TYR A 19 -8.24 0.42 13.20
N MET A 20 -7.17 1.22 13.15
CA MET A 20 -6.42 1.49 11.91
C MET A 20 -5.85 0.21 11.28
N LYS A 21 -5.30 -0.68 12.12
CA LYS A 21 -4.81 -1.98 11.69
C LYS A 21 -5.89 -2.84 11.06
N SER A 22 -7.14 -2.76 11.52
CA SER A 22 -8.23 -3.59 10.99
C SER A 22 -8.54 -3.35 9.50
N TYR A 23 -8.12 -2.21 8.94
CA TYR A 23 -8.35 -1.87 7.53
C TYR A 23 -7.10 -1.44 6.75
N SER A 24 -5.95 -1.25 7.41
CA SER A 24 -4.69 -0.88 6.76
C SER A 24 -4.35 -1.84 5.60
N PRO A 25 -4.24 -1.36 4.34
CA PRO A 25 -4.03 -2.24 3.19
C PRO A 25 -2.75 -3.08 3.27
N TYR A 26 -1.71 -2.56 3.92
CA TYR A 26 -0.43 -3.26 4.05
C TYR A 26 -0.46 -4.34 5.13
N GLU A 27 -1.06 -4.04 6.30
CA GLU A 27 -1.12 -5.00 7.41
C GLU A 27 -2.15 -6.11 7.19
N ASN A 28 -3.08 -5.95 6.24
CA ASN A 28 -4.10 -6.95 5.87
C ASN A 28 -3.78 -7.66 4.54
N VAL A 29 -2.51 -7.68 4.12
CA VAL A 29 -2.07 -8.58 3.06
C VAL A 29 -2.07 -10.01 3.58
N GLU A 30 -2.73 -10.90 2.86
CA GLU A 30 -2.93 -12.30 3.22
C GLU A 30 -2.53 -13.21 2.06
N THR A 31 -2.18 -14.46 2.34
CA THR A 31 -1.91 -15.45 1.29
C THR A 31 -3.20 -15.84 0.56
N LYS A 32 -3.45 -15.23 -0.60
CA LYS A 32 -4.62 -15.49 -1.45
C LYS A 32 -4.37 -15.06 -2.89
N ASN A 33 -5.33 -15.33 -3.77
CA ASN A 33 -5.25 -14.88 -5.17
C ASN A 33 -5.84 -13.46 -5.33
N TYR A 34 -4.99 -12.44 -5.35
CA TYR A 34 -5.36 -11.07 -5.67
C TYR A 34 -5.59 -10.90 -7.17
N PRO A 35 -6.49 -9.98 -7.60
CA PRO A 35 -6.65 -9.65 -9.01
C PRO A 35 -5.39 -8.97 -9.57
N ALA A 36 -5.36 -8.78 -10.90
CA ALA A 36 -4.35 -7.95 -11.53
C ALA A 36 -4.39 -6.51 -10.96
N ILE A 37 -3.24 -6.02 -10.51
CA ILE A 37 -3.09 -4.72 -9.84
C ILE A 37 -1.97 -3.93 -10.51
N LEU A 38 -2.21 -2.66 -10.77
CA LEU A 38 -1.18 -1.68 -11.14
C LEU A 38 -1.14 -0.58 -10.08
N ALA A 39 -0.07 -0.54 -9.31
CA ALA A 39 0.25 0.59 -8.44
C ALA A 39 1.15 1.58 -9.19
N MET A 40 0.90 2.87 -9.02
CA MET A 40 1.68 3.96 -9.63
C MET A 40 2.22 4.87 -8.54
N THR A 41 3.45 5.35 -8.71
CA THR A 41 4.10 6.26 -7.76
C THR A 41 5.20 7.07 -8.42
N SER A 42 5.74 8.09 -7.73
CA SER A 42 6.96 8.78 -8.11
C SER A 42 7.94 8.90 -6.93
N PRO A 43 9.27 8.81 -7.15
CA PRO A 43 10.25 9.06 -6.09
C PRO A 43 10.19 10.48 -5.53
N ASN A 44 9.71 11.47 -6.30
CA ASN A 44 9.59 12.85 -5.85
C ASN A 44 8.18 13.22 -5.35
N ASP A 45 7.29 12.24 -5.13
CA ASP A 45 6.04 12.49 -4.43
C ASP A 45 6.31 12.76 -2.94
N THR A 46 6.12 14.02 -2.55
CA THR A 46 6.31 14.49 -1.16
C THR A 46 5.02 14.47 -0.34
N ARG A 47 3.87 14.14 -0.94
CA ARG A 47 2.56 14.04 -0.29
C ARG A 47 2.24 12.61 0.12
N VAL A 48 2.59 11.64 -0.72
CA VAL A 48 2.52 10.19 -0.41
C VAL A 48 3.83 9.55 -0.83
N TYR A 49 4.62 9.12 0.14
CA TYR A 49 5.95 8.63 -0.16
C TYR A 49 5.93 7.33 -0.96
N TYR A 50 6.83 7.23 -1.95
CA TYR A 50 6.92 6.07 -2.86
C TYR A 50 7.12 4.73 -2.16
N VAL A 51 7.61 4.73 -0.93
CA VAL A 51 7.80 3.53 -0.12
C VAL A 51 6.46 2.84 0.19
N GLU A 52 5.36 3.60 0.28
CA GLU A 52 4.02 3.07 0.57
C GLU A 52 3.54 2.08 -0.51
N PRO A 53 3.43 2.47 -1.80
CA PRO A 53 3.09 1.52 -2.86
C PRO A 53 4.19 0.49 -3.11
N ALA A 54 5.48 0.83 -2.93
CA ALA A 54 6.57 -0.11 -3.15
C ALA A 54 6.55 -1.29 -2.16
N LYS A 55 6.39 -1.03 -0.86
CA LYS A 55 6.29 -2.08 0.16
C LYS A 55 5.03 -2.92 -0.02
N TRP A 56 3.91 -2.29 -0.37
CA TRP A 56 2.64 -2.99 -0.60
C TRP A 56 2.69 -3.93 -1.80
N VAL A 57 3.21 -3.47 -2.95
CA VAL A 57 3.39 -4.34 -4.13
C VAL A 57 4.31 -5.52 -3.82
N ALA A 58 5.39 -5.31 -3.07
CA ALA A 58 6.29 -6.39 -2.67
C ALA A 58 5.56 -7.44 -1.81
N ALA A 59 4.77 -7.00 -0.82
CA ALA A 59 3.98 -7.89 0.02
C ALA A 59 2.90 -8.67 -0.77
N LEU A 60 2.17 -8.00 -1.67
CA LEU A 60 1.17 -8.65 -2.53
C LEU A 60 1.78 -9.73 -3.42
N ARG A 61 2.94 -9.45 -4.05
CA ARG A 61 3.65 -10.42 -4.87
C ARG A 61 4.10 -11.64 -4.08
N TYR A 62 4.55 -11.42 -2.84
CA TYR A 62 4.95 -12.50 -1.94
C TYR A 62 3.75 -13.37 -1.50
N ALA A 63 2.60 -12.74 -1.25
CA ALA A 63 1.42 -13.41 -0.75
C ALA A 63 0.58 -14.11 -1.84
N GLN A 64 0.86 -13.83 -3.12
CA GLN A 64 0.09 -14.36 -4.23
C GLN A 64 0.19 -15.90 -4.32
N THR A 65 -0.95 -16.59 -4.39
CA THR A 65 -0.98 -18.06 -4.51
C THR A 65 -0.70 -18.55 -5.93
N ASP A 66 -0.90 -17.69 -6.93
CA ASP A 66 -0.64 -17.97 -8.35
C ASP A 66 0.10 -16.79 -9.04
N PRO A 67 1.38 -16.55 -8.70
CA PRO A 67 2.13 -15.39 -9.19
C PRO A 67 2.46 -15.46 -10.70
N GLY A 68 2.26 -16.62 -11.35
CA GLY A 68 2.51 -16.81 -12.77
C GLY A 68 1.31 -16.48 -13.67
N SER A 69 0.11 -16.35 -13.10
CA SER A 69 -1.09 -16.02 -13.87
C SER A 69 -1.17 -14.54 -14.24
N GLU A 70 -1.47 -14.26 -15.51
CA GLU A 70 -1.71 -12.89 -15.98
C GLU A 70 -2.92 -12.23 -15.30
N SER A 71 -3.93 -13.00 -14.87
CA SER A 71 -5.08 -12.48 -14.12
C SER A 71 -4.76 -12.10 -12.67
N ALA A 72 -3.55 -12.42 -12.22
CA ALA A 72 -3.03 -12.27 -10.86
C ALA A 72 -1.78 -11.37 -10.80
N LYS A 73 -1.47 -10.66 -11.89
CA LYS A 73 -0.23 -9.91 -12.04
C LYS A 73 -0.23 -8.60 -11.24
N VAL A 74 0.75 -8.42 -10.36
CA VAL A 74 0.92 -7.21 -9.55
C VAL A 74 2.11 -6.39 -10.07
N LEU A 75 1.83 -5.20 -10.58
CA LEU A 75 2.81 -4.31 -11.20
C LEU A 75 3.00 -3.03 -10.37
N LEU A 76 4.22 -2.50 -10.41
CA LEU A 76 4.56 -1.18 -9.89
C LEU A 76 5.13 -0.36 -11.05
N LYS A 77 4.50 0.77 -11.35
CA LYS A 77 5.03 1.76 -12.29
C LYS A 77 5.55 2.96 -11.49
N THR A 78 6.82 3.27 -11.68
CA THR A 78 7.48 4.39 -11.02
C THR A 78 7.77 5.48 -12.04
N GLU A 79 7.11 6.63 -11.91
CA GLU A 79 7.36 7.82 -12.71
C GLU A 79 8.60 8.55 -12.18
N MET A 80 9.73 8.42 -12.87
CA MET A 80 11.04 8.85 -12.35
C MET A 80 11.18 10.37 -12.19
N ASN A 81 10.43 11.15 -12.98
CA ASN A 81 10.54 12.61 -13.03
C ASN A 81 9.25 13.35 -12.60
N ALA A 82 8.23 12.63 -12.11
CA ALA A 82 6.98 13.22 -11.65
C ALA A 82 7.04 13.61 -10.15
N GLY A 83 5.92 14.11 -9.63
CA GLY A 83 5.64 14.28 -8.20
C GLY A 83 4.32 13.60 -7.84
N HIS A 84 3.47 14.27 -7.06
CA HIS A 84 2.17 13.71 -6.66
C HIS A 84 1.09 13.72 -7.77
N GLY A 85 1.18 14.62 -8.75
CA GLY A 85 0.19 14.81 -9.80
C GLY A 85 0.81 15.22 -11.12
#